data_AF-A0A3G3GQD8-F1
#
_entry.id   AF-A0A3G3GQD8-F1
#
_cell.length_a   1.000
_cell.length_b   1.000
_cell.length_c   1.000
_cell.angle_alpha   90.00
_cell.angle_beta   90.00
_cell.angle_gamma   90.00
#
_symmetry.space_group_name_H-M   'P 1'
#
loop_
_entity.id
_entity.type
_entity.pdbx_description
1 polymer ?
#
loop_
_entity_poly.entity_id
_entity_poly.type
_entity_poly.pdbx_seq_one_letter_code
_entity_poly.pdbx_strand_id
1 'polypeptide(L)'
;MRKKIRVVVDANWYISACISKNSRRTLYYRVFRNPHLQVYYSKELLREFEGVISRKKFSKTILPNQVMRFISLATLFLKEVKISSIPSVVRMTTY
;
A
#
# COMPACT_ATOMS: atom_id res chain seq x y z
N MET A 1 -7.57 4.00 -27.44
CA MET A 1 -7.19 3.30 -26.19
C MET A 1 -8.12 3.76 -25.06
N ARG A 2 -8.76 2.85 -24.33
CA ARG A 2 -9.53 3.22 -23.12
C ARG A 2 -8.58 3.73 -22.03
N LYS A 3 -8.96 4.81 -21.35
CA LYS A 3 -8.18 5.41 -20.26
C LYS A 3 -8.13 4.45 -19.07
N LYS A 4 -6.93 4.22 -18.50
CA LYS A 4 -6.77 3.40 -17.29
C LYS A 4 -7.39 4.09 -16.07
N ILE A 5 -7.98 3.31 -15.19
CA ILE A 5 -8.48 3.79 -13.89
C ILE A 5 -7.27 3.99 -12.97
N ARG A 6 -7.18 5.16 -12.33
CA ARG A 6 -6.09 5.51 -11.42
C ARG A 6 -6.48 5.15 -10.01
N VAL A 7 -5.66 4.33 -9.35
CA VAL A 7 -5.96 3.84 -8.00
C VAL A 7 -4.75 4.00 -7.09
N VAL A 8 -5.01 4.30 -5.82
CA VAL A 8 -4.03 4.20 -4.73
C VAL A 8 -4.46 3.04 -3.86
N VAL A 9 -3.50 2.19 -3.48
CA VAL A 9 -3.79 1.04 -2.61
C VAL A 9 -3.41 1.42 -1.18
N ASP A 10 -4.38 1.30 -0.29
CA ASP A 10 -4.22 1.57 1.14
C ASP A 10 -3.20 0.62 1.80
N ALA A 11 -2.50 1.09 2.84
CA ALA A 11 -1.51 0.30 3.56
C ALA A 11 -2.09 -1.01 4.13
N ASN A 12 -3.38 -1.07 4.48
CA ASN A 12 -4.04 -2.28 4.96
C ASN A 12 -4.06 -3.41 3.93
N TRP A 13 -4.11 -3.09 2.63
CA TRP A 13 -4.02 -4.10 1.57
C TRP A 13 -2.62 -4.70 1.51
N TYR A 14 -1.58 -3.91 1.75
CA TYR A 14 -0.20 -4.39 1.82
C TYR A 14 0.01 -5.31 3.02
N ILE A 15 -0.46 -4.87 4.20
CA ILE A 15 -0.43 -5.68 5.43
C ILE A 15 -1.15 -7.02 5.20
N SER A 16 -2.35 -6.97 4.64
CA SER A 16 -3.14 -8.16 4.33
C SER A 16 -2.42 -9.10 3.36
N ALA A 17 -1.73 -8.57 2.36
CA ALA A 17 -0.94 -9.36 1.41
C ALA A 17 0.31 -10.00 2.05
N CYS A 18 0.91 -9.36 3.05
CA CYS A 18 1.99 -9.98 3.81
C CYS A 18 1.49 -11.15 4.67
N ILE A 19 0.31 -11.03 5.29
CA ILE A 19 -0.28 -12.05 6.18
C ILE A 19 -0.87 -13.23 5.39
N SER A 20 -1.69 -12.95 4.38
CA SER A 20 -2.53 -13.96 3.72
C SER A 20 -2.11 -14.21 2.28
N LYS A 21 -1.95 -15.50 1.93
CA LYS A 21 -1.69 -15.95 0.54
C LYS A 21 -2.80 -15.52 -0.41
N ASN A 22 -4.06 -15.55 0.04
CA ASN A 22 -5.20 -15.18 -0.80
C ASN A 22 -5.18 -13.67 -1.09
N SER A 23 -4.99 -12.84 -0.07
CA SER A 23 -4.85 -11.39 -0.24
C SER A 23 -3.66 -11.04 -1.13
N ARG A 24 -2.53 -11.74 -0.98
CA ARG A 24 -1.34 -11.56 -1.82
C ARG A 24 -1.62 -11.86 -3.29
N ARG A 25 -2.30 -12.99 -3.58
CA ARG A 25 -2.69 -13.36 -4.94
C ARG A 25 -3.66 -12.34 -5.53
N THR A 26 -4.66 -11.91 -4.75
CA THR A 26 -5.62 -10.90 -5.18
C THR A 26 -4.91 -9.59 -5.54
N LEU A 27 -4.06 -9.09 -4.66
CA LEU A 27 -3.32 -7.84 -4.90
C LEU A 27 -2.44 -7.96 -6.14
N TYR A 28 -1.71 -9.06 -6.29
CA TYR A 28 -0.83 -9.26 -7.45
C TYR A 28 -1.60 -9.40 -8.77
N TYR A 29 -2.54 -10.35 -8.85
CA TYR A 29 -3.20 -10.69 -10.12
C TYR A 29 -4.32 -9.73 -10.51
N ARG A 30 -5.08 -9.22 -9.53
CA ARG A 30 -6.27 -8.40 -9.79
C ARG A 30 -6.01 -6.89 -9.72
N VAL A 31 -4.94 -6.48 -9.04
CA VAL A 31 -4.59 -5.05 -8.89
C VAL A 31 -3.32 -4.73 -9.67
N PHE A 32 -2.18 -5.32 -9.29
CA PHE A 32 -0.88 -4.96 -9.88
C PHE A 32 -0.74 -5.36 -11.36
N ARG A 33 -1.21 -6.55 -11.73
CA ARG A 33 -1.16 -7.03 -13.13
C ARG A 33 -2.37 -6.64 -13.97
N ASN A 34 -3.32 -5.88 -13.43
CA ASN A 34 -4.53 -5.54 -14.15
C ASN A 34 -4.24 -4.45 -15.19
N PRO A 35 -4.36 -4.73 -16.51
CA PRO A 35 -4.01 -3.77 -17.55
C PRO A 35 -4.93 -2.54 -17.58
N HIS A 36 -6.11 -2.63 -16.96
CA HIS A 36 -7.07 -1.52 -16.87
C HIS A 36 -6.77 -0.55 -15.72
N LEU A 37 -5.85 -0.91 -14.82
CA LEU A 37 -5.47 -0.08 -13.67
C LEU A 37 -4.10 0.55 -13.88
N GLN A 38 -3.97 1.78 -13.37
CA GLN A 38 -2.68 2.39 -13.07
C GLN A 38 -2.64 2.61 -11.56
N VAL A 39 -1.76 1.86 -10.91
CA VAL A 39 -1.66 1.86 -9.46
C VAL A 39 -0.54 2.82 -9.03
N TYR A 40 -0.79 3.59 -7.98
CA TYR A 40 0.13 4.59 -7.47
C TYR A 40 0.44 4.36 -5.98
N TYR A 41 1.61 4.82 -5.56
CA TYR A 41 2.02 4.86 -4.15
C TYR A 41 2.74 6.18 -3.86
N SER A 42 2.80 6.54 -2.57
CA SER A 42 3.64 7.63 -2.09
C SER A 42 4.60 7.13 -1.00
N LYS A 43 5.62 7.93 -0.69
CA LYS A 43 6.57 7.58 0.38
C LYS A 43 5.91 7.57 1.75
N GLU A 44 4.93 8.43 1.96
CA GLU A 44 4.14 8.50 3.20
C GLU A 44 3.36 7.21 3.43
N LEU A 45 2.73 6.68 2.38
CA LEU A 45 2.00 5.41 2.45
C LEU A 45 2.94 4.23 2.71
N LEU A 46 4.14 4.25 2.12
CA LEU A 46 5.16 3.23 2.40
C LEU A 46 5.64 3.31 3.85
N ARG A 47 5.86 4.52 4.39
CA ARG A 47 6.23 4.72 5.81
C ARG A 47 5.11 4.28 6.75
N GLU A 48 3.85 4.54 6.41
CA GLU A 48 2.71 4.04 7.19
C GLU A 48 2.72 2.51 7.24
N PHE A 49 2.88 1.87 6.08
CA PHE A 49 3.01 0.42 5.99
C PHE A 49 4.16 -0.12 6.84
N GLU A 50 5.36 0.46 6.72
CA GLU A 50 6.54 0.09 7.52
C GLU A 50 6.31 0.27 9.02
N GLY A 51 5.68 1.38 9.43
CA GLY A 51 5.34 1.68 10.82
C GLY A 51 4.28 0.74 11.40
N VAL A 52 3.36 0.22 10.58
CA VAL A 52 2.37 -0.76 11.04
C VAL A 52 2.97 -2.16 11.09
N ILE A 53 3.69 -2.58 10.05
CA ILE A 53 4.20 -3.95 9.91
C ILE A 53 5.36 -4.26 10.87
N SER A 54 6.07 -3.23 11.34
CA SER A 54 7.14 -3.35 12.35
C SER A 54 6.63 -3.58 13.78
N ARG A 55 5.32 -3.43 14.05
CA ARG A 55 4.76 -3.64 15.39
C ARG A 55 4.95 -5.09 15.84
N LYS A 56 5.25 -5.29 17.13
CA LYS A 56 5.54 -6.61 17.76
C LYS A 56 4.49 -7.70 17.48
N LYS A 57 3.23 -7.33 17.24
CA LYS A 57 2.17 -8.29 16.91
C LYS A 57 2.38 -9.00 15.57
N PHE A 58 3.05 -8.35 14.61
CA PHE A 58 3.30 -8.90 13.27
C PHE A 58 4.64 -9.61 13.15
N SER A 59 5.61 -9.31 14.03
CA SER A 59 6.95 -9.92 13.98
C SER A 59 6.95 -11.45 14.19
N LYS A 60 5.91 -11.99 14.83
CA LYS A 60 5.71 -13.44 14.99
C LYS A 60 5.24 -14.13 13.70
N THR A 61 4.65 -13.37 12.77
CA THR A 61 3.97 -13.89 11.59
C THR A 61 4.69 -13.53 10.29
N ILE A 62 5.39 -12.39 10.27
CA ILE A 62 6.01 -11.82 9.07
C ILE A 62 7.46 -11.50 9.39
N LEU A 63 8.36 -12.08 8.60
CA LEU A 63 9.79 -11.80 8.71
C LEU A 63 10.15 -10.49 7.99
N PRO A 64 11.14 -9.72 8.47
CA PRO A 64 11.56 -8.47 7.82
C PRO A 64 11.95 -8.65 6.34
N ASN A 65 12.60 -9.76 6.00
CA ASN A 65 12.96 -10.06 4.61
C ASN A 65 11.72 -10.29 3.70
N GLN A 66 10.60 -10.77 4.24
CA GLN A 66 9.35 -10.90 3.49
C GLN A 66 8.73 -9.53 3.19
N VAL A 67 8.83 -8.59 4.14
CA VAL A 67 8.40 -7.20 3.95
C VAL A 67 9.24 -6.55 2.84
N MET A 68 10.57 -6.67 2.91
CA MET A 68 11.46 -6.12 1.88
C MET A 68 11.17 -6.71 0.49
N ARG A 69 11.02 -8.03 0.39
CA ARG A 69 10.65 -8.69 -0.87
C ARG A 69 9.29 -8.22 -1.40
N PHE A 70 8.32 -8.00 -0.52
CA PHE A 70 7.02 -7.47 -0.90
C PHE A 70 7.14 -6.05 -1.47
N ILE A 71 7.86 -5.15 -0.78
CA ILE A 71 8.07 -3.77 -1.23
C ILE A 71 8.76 -3.77 -2.60
N SER A 72 9.86 -4.52 -2.75
CA SER A 72 10.59 -4.63 -4.02
C SER A 72 9.72 -5.16 -5.16
N LEU A 73 8.82 -6.12 -4.90
CA LEU A 73 7.90 -6.61 -5.92
C LEU A 73 6.85 -5.56 -6.26
N ALA A 74 6.25 -4.92 -5.24
CA ALA A 74 5.17 -3.97 -5.43
C ALA A 74 5.63 -2.74 -6.21
N THR A 75 6.82 -2.21 -5.92
CA THR A 75 7.37 -1.03 -6.61
C THR A 75 7.63 -1.24 -8.10
N LEU A 76 7.73 -2.49 -8.58
CA LEU A 76 7.79 -2.79 -10.02
C LEU A 76 6.47 -2.50 -10.76
N PHE A 77 5.35 -2.48 -10.04
CA PHE A 77 4.01 -2.29 -10.62
C PHE A 77 3.39 -0.93 -10.27
N LEU A 78 3.90 -0.29 -9.22
CA LEU A 78 3.37 0.96 -8.68
C LEU A 78 4.11 2.16 -9.24
N LYS A 79 3.38 3.24 -9.54
CA LYS A 79 3.98 4.52 -9.92
C LYS A 79 4.07 5.45 -8.71
N GLU A 80 5.27 5.92 -8.39
CA GLU A 80 5.46 6.88 -7.30
C GLU A 80 4.77 8.21 -7.62
N VAL A 81 4.11 8.77 -6.61
CA VAL A 81 3.57 10.14 -6.63
C VAL A 81 4.01 10.90 -5.39
N LYS A 82 4.13 12.22 -5.54
CA LYS A 82 4.34 13.14 -4.43
C LYS A 82 2.99 13.69 -3.98
N ILE A 83 2.74 13.68 -2.68
CA ILE A 83 1.57 14.32 -2.10
C ILE A 83 1.80 15.84 -2.15
N SER A 84 0.88 16.57 -2.79
CA SER A 84 0.97 18.04 -2.93
C SER A 84 0.40 18.78 -1.72
N SER A 85 -0.59 18.20 -1.05
CA SER A 85 -1.24 18.78 0.11
C SER A 85 -1.82 17.70 0.99
N ILE A 86 -1.72 17.90 2.31
CA ILE A 86 -2.40 17.12 3.32
C ILE A 86 -3.41 18.06 3.96
N PRO A 87 -4.72 17.79 3.91
CA PRO A 87 -5.71 18.66 4.53
C PRO A 87 -5.46 18.75 6.03
N SER A 88 -5.47 19.96 6.57
CA SER A 88 -5.41 20.18 8.02
C SER A 88 -6.73 19.74 8.64
N VAL A 89 -6.66 18.94 9.71
CA VAL A 89 -7.85 18.56 10.48
C VAL A 89 -8.34 19.80 11.23
N VAL A 90 -9.42 20.41 10.74
CA VAL A 90 -10.11 21.48 11.47
C VAL A 90 -10.95 20.82 12.55
N ARG A 91 -10.46 20.82 13.80
CA ARG A 91 -11.32 20.50 14.94
C ARG A 91 -12.24 21.68 15.17
N MET A 92 -13.54 21.51 14.95
CA MET A 92 -14.53 22.48 15.43
C MET A 92 -14.48 22.47 16.95
N THR A 93 -13.94 23.53 17.55
CA THR A 93 -14.16 23.85 18.95
C THR A 93 -15.59 24.34 19.09
N THR A 94 -16.50 23.47 19.52
CA THR A 94 -17.81 23.88 20.02
C THR A 94 -17.58 24.64 21.32
N TYR A 95 -17.92 25.93 21.35
CA TYR A 95 -18.00 26.76 22.55
C TYR A 95 -19.31 26.47 23.30
#